data_AF-A0A2E5RI68-F1
#
_entry.id   AF-A0A2E5RI68-F1
#
_cell.length_a   1.000
_cell.length_b   1.000
_cell.length_c   1.000
_cell.angle_alpha   90.00
_cell.angle_beta   90.00
_cell.angle_gamma   90.00
#
_symmetry.space_group_name_H-M   'P 1'
#
loop_
_entity.id
_entity.type
_entity.pdbx_description
1 polymer ?
#
loop_
_entity_poly.entity_id
_entity_poly.type
_entity_poly.pdbx_seq_one_letter_code
_entity_poly.pdbx_strand_id
1 'polypeptide(L)' 'MEILRTPDERFEKIKGYPFEPHYTNIKTHDDSELRIHHIDEGPKDGPILLAMHGQPVWSYL' A
#
# COMPACT_ATOMS: atom_id res chain seq x y z
N MET A 1 -4.10 4.15 -19.47
CA MET A 1 -5.24 4.38 -18.56
C MET A 1 -4.98 5.68 -17.83
N GLU A 2 -6.00 6.32 -17.26
CA GLU A 2 -5.77 7.43 -16.35
C GLU A 2 -5.51 6.87 -14.93
N ILE A 3 -4.34 7.18 -14.36
CA ILE A 3 -3.96 6.76 -13.01
C ILE A 3 -4.10 7.97 -12.10
N LEU A 4 -5.02 7.88 -11.14
CA LEU A 4 -5.17 8.88 -10.08
C LEU A 4 -4.36 8.45 -8.85
N ARG A 5 -3.86 9.43 -8.10
CA ARG A 5 -3.12 9.22 -6.85
C ARG A 5 -3.72 10.08 -5.75
N THR A 6 -4.18 9.44 -4.69
CA THR A 6 -4.65 10.12 -3.49
C THR A 6 -3.49 10.92 -2.87
N PRO A 7 -3.67 12.22 -2.57
CA PRO A 7 -2.66 13.01 -1.88
C PRO A 7 -2.30 12.42 -0.51
N ASP A 8 -1.01 12.46 -0.14
CA ASP A 8 -0.53 11.83 1.10
C ASP A 8 -1.15 12.44 2.37
N GLU A 9 -1.51 13.73 2.35
CA GLU A 9 -2.23 14.43 3.43
C GLU A 9 -3.55 13.75 3.84
N ARG A 10 -4.15 12.95 2.95
CA ARG A 10 -5.38 12.19 3.25
C ARG A 10 -5.14 11.05 4.23
N PHE A 11 -3.89 10.70 4.52
CA PHE A 11 -3.50 9.60 5.40
C PHE A 11 -2.83 10.04 6.72
N GLU A 12 -2.62 11.34 6.97
CA GLU A 12 -1.82 11.84 8.11
C GLU A 12 -2.35 11.49 9.52
N LYS A 13 -3.67 11.27 9.67
CA LYS A 13 -4.32 11.21 10.99
C LYS A 13 -5.22 9.98 11.15
N ILE A 14 -4.78 8.85 10.61
CA ILE A 14 -5.49 7.59 10.73
C ILE A 14 -5.27 7.00 12.12
N LYS A 15 -6.36 6.80 12.86
CA LYS A 15 -6.31 6.31 14.23
C LYS A 15 -5.80 4.86 14.26
N GLY A 16 -4.74 4.61 15.02
CA GLY A 16 -4.23 3.24 15.23
C GLY A 16 -3.54 2.65 14.01
N TYR A 17 -3.05 3.49 13.10
CA TYR A 17 -2.33 3.07 11.90
C TYR A 17 -0.92 3.70 11.86
N PRO A 18 0.00 3.28 12.76
CA PRO A 18 1.32 3.88 12.89
C PRO A 18 2.35 3.22 11.95
N PHE A 19 1.93 2.81 10.75
CA PHE A 19 2.77 2.04 9.83
C PHE A 19 3.37 2.95 8.77
N GLU A 20 4.67 2.80 8.50
CA GLU A 20 5.34 3.51 7.43
C GLU A 20 4.88 2.98 6.06
N PRO A 21 4.62 3.84 5.08
CA PRO A 21 4.18 3.41 3.76
C PRO A 21 5.36 2.89 2.93
N HIS A 22 5.27 1.65 2.46
CA HIS A 22 6.20 1.11 1.47
C HIS A 22 5.56 1.08 0.09
N TYR A 23 6.36 1.28 -0.96
CA TYR A 23 5.85 1.36 -2.33
C TYR A 23 6.65 0.48 -3.28
N THR A 24 5.93 -0.19 -4.18
CA THR A 24 6.48 -0.96 -5.29
C THR A 24 5.89 -0.46 -6.59
N ASN A 25 6.75 -0.09 -7.54
CA ASN A 25 6.29 0.30 -8.88
C ASN A 25 6.19 -0.94 -9.77
N ILE A 26 5.07 -1.06 -10.50
CA ILE A 26 4.85 -2.09 -11.50
C ILE A 26 4.54 -1.46 -12.86
N LYS A 27 4.78 -2.22 -13.93
CA LYS A 27 4.33 -1.84 -15.27
C LYS A 27 2.94 -2.42 -15.52
N THR A 28 2.03 -1.58 -15.99
CA THR A 28 0.71 -2.01 -16.47
C THR A 28 0.83 -2.59 -17.89
N HIS A 29 -0.27 -3.16 -18.39
CA HIS A 29 -0.32 -3.72 -19.75
C HIS A 29 -0.08 -2.66 -20.85
N ASP A 30 -0.39 -1.40 -20.57
CA ASP A 30 -0.13 -0.26 -21.48
C ASP A 30 1.18 0.48 -21.13
N ASP A 31 2.14 -0.21 -20.49
CA ASP A 31 3.47 0.27 -20.10
C ASP A 31 3.50 1.49 -19.17
N SER A 32 2.36 1.87 -18.58
CA SER A 32 2.30 2.91 -17.56
C SER A 32 2.89 2.40 -16.24
N GLU A 33 3.49 3.30 -15.46
CA GLU A 33 4.00 2.98 -14.13
C GLU A 33 2.90 3.15 -13.07
N LEU A 34 2.56 2.07 -12.36
CA LEU A 34 1.60 2.08 -11.26
C LEU A 34 2.32 1.81 -9.94
N ARG A 35 2.08 2.67 -8.95
CA ARG A 35 2.65 2.56 -7.60
C ARG A 35 1.69 1.80 -6.68
N ILE A 36 2.11 0.67 -6.13
CA ILE A 36 1.37 -0.13 -5.15
C ILE A 36 1.91 0.15 -3.75
N HIS A 37 1.02 0.50 -2.82
CA HIS A 37 1.33 0.65 -1.39
C HIS A 37 1.26 -0.71 -0.68
N HIS A 38 2.16 -0.96 0.27
CA HIS A 38 2.11 -2.07 1.22
C HIS A 38 2.71 -1.67 2.58
N ILE A 39 2.42 -2.46 3.61
CA ILE A 39 3.06 -2.40 4.93
C ILE A 39 4.10 -3.52 4.99
N ASP A 40 5.27 -3.24 5.55
CA ASP A 40 6.31 -4.23 5.84
C ASP A 40 6.82 -4.01 7.27
N GLU A 41 6.42 -4.91 8.18
CA GLU A 41 6.63 -4.77 9.61
C GLU A 41 7.24 -6.03 10.21
N GLY A 42 8.07 -5.84 11.23
CA GLY A 42 8.75 -6.93 11.93
C GLY A 42 10.14 -7.26 11.37
N PRO A 43 10.73 -8.40 11.81
CA PRO A 43 12.10 -8.77 11.43
C PRO A 43 12.20 -9.14 9.94
N LYS A 44 13.20 -8.57 9.24
CA LYS A 44 13.45 -8.82 7.81
C LYS A 44 13.71 -10.29 7.45
N ASP A 45 14.33 -11.03 8.37
CA ASP A 45 14.65 -12.46 8.19
C ASP A 45 13.63 -13.38 8.90
N GLY A 46 12.49 -12.83 9.32
CA GLY A 46 11.40 -13.57 9.97
C GLY A 46 10.50 -14.33 8.98
N PRO A 47 9.68 -15.27 9.46
CA PRO A 47 8.66 -15.89 8.63
C PRO A 47 7.63 -14.86 8.16
N ILE A 48 7.24 -14.93 6.89
CA ILE A 48 6.32 -13.97 6.27
C ILE A 48 4.86 -14.36 6.55
N LEU A 49 4.08 -13.40 7.03
CA LEU A 49 2.61 -13.45 7.01
C LEU A 49 2.10 -12.43 5.99
N LEU A 50 1.49 -12.90 4.91
CA LEU A 50 0.87 -12.05 3.90
C LEU A 50 -0.61 -11.83 4.23
N ALA A 51 -0.97 -10.61 4.59
CA ALA A 51 -2.36 -10.20 4.79
C ALA A 51 -2.86 -9.44 3.54
N MET A 52 -3.86 -9.99 2.86
CA MET A 52 -4.50 -9.37 1.69
C MET A 52 -5.92 -8.93 2.06
N HIS A 53 -6.25 -7.67 1.78
CA HIS A 53 -7.59 -7.16 2.00
C HIS A 53 -8.54 -7.47 0.82
N GLY A 54 -9.84 -7.35 1.06
CA GLY A 54 -10.89 -7.45 0.05
C GLY A 54 -11.54 -6.11 -0.27
N GLN A 55 -12.77 -6.13 -0.77
CA GLN A 55 -13.55 -4.91 -1.04
C GLN A 55 -14.43 -4.51 0.16
N PRO A 56 -14.66 -3.20 0.42
CA PRO A 56 -14.07 -2.01 -0.20
C PRO A 56 -12.90 -1.43 0.62
N VAL A 57 -12.35 -2.22 1.54
CA VAL A 57 -11.35 -1.78 2.51
C VAL A 57 -9.93 -1.80 1.90
N TRP A 58 -8.97 -1.28 2.64
CA TRP A 58 -7.54 -1.44 2.34
C TRP A 58 -6.84 -2.02 3.57
N SER A 59 -5.53 -1.83 3.76
CA SER A 59 -4.84 -2.25 5.00
C SER A 59 -5.41 -1.59 6.27
N TYR A 60 -6.34 -0.64 6.10
CA TYR A 60 -7.21 -0.08 7.12
C TYR A 60 -8.69 -0.36 6.76
N LEU A 61 -9.49 -0.73 7.77
CA LEU A 61 -10.91 -1.10 7.66
C LEU A 61 -11.81 0.08 7.28
#